data_AF-A0A920QY97-F1
#
_entry.id   AF-A0A920QY97-F1
#
_cell.length_a   1.000
_cell.length_b   1.000
_cell.length_c   1.000
_cell.angle_alpha   90.00
_cell.angle_beta   90.00
_cell.angle_gamma   90.00
#
_symmetry.space_group_name_H-M   'P 1'
#
loop_
_entity.id
_entity.type
_entity.pdbx_description
1 polymer ?
#
loop_
_entity_poly.entity_id
_entity_poly.type
_entity_poly.pdbx_seq_one_letter_code
_entity_poly.pdbx_strand_id
1 'polypeptide(L)'
;MRNFLALVFSAGLVVLLFLVVTANHALNTISEPDVIISVLNDAEAYDYLYDEIIGNLVYDVVEKGVEVNSGIGELSSPTILEFDDPVTAAAAITSFVEKLVPREYLREKIEEGLHGVVPYAAGQTDEFKIDLEVQDRVRELPDSVRTLVTELRLVQQLTDDLIVPQMSEFNSQISGSGLGIEFTQKENETNARLILPPEWVEEQLFHTVDELTTYFVGDSDGFSVLIKLEDRVVIIGEILKDKISSDNTLYKLVFAKVIDPAIQRTVDQSTSVGFGVSLTEQEVTDAVELIAPPEWVRGHGDGVIDALVDYLLGDEDDLNYSVDMTARKAAAAKELQALARIKLVSTLESTPACTSSAAAFAATKAVASGKVPPCLSGGADD
;
A
#
# COMPACT_ATOMS: atom_id res chain seq x y z
N MET A 1 14.45 -19.62 -9.00
CA MET A 1 15.80 -20.17 -9.23
C MET A 1 15.82 -21.65 -9.62
N ARG A 2 15.16 -22.58 -8.90
CA ARG A 2 14.99 -23.97 -9.40
C ARG A 2 14.43 -24.00 -10.82
N ASN A 3 13.47 -23.14 -11.13
CA ASN A 3 12.93 -23.02 -12.49
C ASN A 3 13.90 -22.36 -13.48
N PHE A 4 14.75 -21.40 -13.08
CA PHE A 4 15.70 -20.73 -13.98
C PHE A 4 16.95 -21.57 -14.24
N LEU A 5 17.56 -22.14 -13.19
CA LEU A 5 18.61 -23.15 -13.32
C LEU A 5 18.07 -24.36 -14.08
N ALA A 6 16.86 -24.85 -13.77
CA ALA A 6 16.24 -25.88 -14.59
C ALA A 6 15.95 -25.40 -16.02
N LEU A 7 15.67 -24.11 -16.27
CA LEU A 7 15.46 -23.59 -17.63
C LEU A 7 16.78 -23.56 -18.41
N VAL A 8 17.86 -23.04 -17.82
CA VAL A 8 19.21 -23.04 -18.40
C VAL A 8 19.71 -24.48 -18.63
N PHE A 9 19.59 -25.35 -17.62
CA PHE A 9 19.93 -26.77 -17.74
C PHE A 9 18.98 -27.50 -18.68
N SER A 10 17.71 -27.15 -18.78
CA SER A 10 16.76 -27.77 -19.72
C SER A 10 16.99 -27.29 -21.15
N ALA A 11 17.37 -26.03 -21.37
CA ALA A 11 17.74 -25.52 -22.68
C ALA A 11 19.04 -26.20 -23.13
N GLY A 12 20.04 -26.28 -22.25
CA GLY A 12 21.25 -27.07 -22.46
C GLY A 12 20.92 -28.54 -22.73
N LEU A 13 20.10 -29.18 -21.90
CA LEU A 13 19.67 -30.56 -22.05
C LEU A 13 18.86 -30.77 -23.33
N VAL A 14 18.01 -29.83 -23.76
CA VAL A 14 17.20 -29.93 -24.99
C VAL A 14 18.09 -29.80 -26.21
N VAL A 15 19.05 -28.88 -26.22
CA VAL A 15 20.06 -28.79 -27.29
C VAL A 15 20.91 -30.07 -27.32
N LEU A 16 21.30 -30.57 -26.15
CA LEU A 16 22.08 -31.80 -25.99
C LEU A 16 21.26 -33.04 -26.40
N LEU A 17 19.97 -33.13 -26.07
CA LEU A 17 19.04 -34.15 -26.54
C LEU A 17 18.83 -34.05 -28.05
N PHE A 18 18.73 -32.83 -28.59
CA PHE A 18 18.59 -32.62 -30.02
C PHE A 18 19.85 -33.04 -30.75
N LEU A 19 21.04 -32.75 -30.21
CA LEU A 19 22.33 -33.18 -30.75
C LEU A 19 22.54 -34.69 -30.60
N VAL A 20 22.16 -35.28 -29.46
CA VAL A 20 22.19 -36.74 -29.24
C VAL A 20 21.18 -37.44 -30.15
N VAL A 21 19.96 -36.94 -30.32
CA VAL A 21 18.95 -37.51 -31.22
C VAL A 21 19.37 -37.34 -32.68
N THR A 22 19.95 -36.20 -33.04
CA THR A 22 20.51 -35.97 -34.38
C THR A 22 21.71 -36.86 -34.65
N ALA A 23 22.58 -37.08 -33.65
CA ALA A 23 23.69 -38.03 -33.71
C ALA A 23 23.21 -39.50 -33.72
N ASN A 24 22.11 -39.82 -33.04
CA ASN A 24 21.50 -41.14 -33.03
C ASN A 24 20.79 -41.43 -34.38
N HIS A 25 20.22 -40.38 -35.01
CA HIS A 25 19.74 -40.45 -36.39
C HIS A 25 20.90 -40.51 -37.40
N ALA A 26 22.03 -39.90 -37.06
CA ALA A 26 23.30 -39.96 -37.75
C ALA A 26 24.26 -41.00 -37.13
N LEU A 27 23.76 -42.23 -36.98
CA LEU A 27 24.42 -43.51 -37.28
C LEU A 27 24.47 -44.52 -36.11
N ASN A 28 24.38 -45.81 -36.50
CA ASN A 28 25.07 -46.96 -35.86
C ASN A 28 26.62 -46.78 -35.76
N THR A 29 27.15 -45.56 -35.76
CA THR A 29 28.59 -45.27 -35.90
C THR A 29 29.11 -44.28 -34.84
N ILE A 30 28.25 -43.55 -34.12
CA ILE A 30 28.71 -42.63 -33.06
C ILE A 30 28.11 -43.12 -31.74
N SER A 31 28.81 -44.06 -31.09
CA SER A 31 28.38 -44.68 -29.84
C SER A 31 29.27 -44.32 -28.64
N GLU A 32 30.26 -43.44 -28.83
CA GLU A 32 31.22 -43.06 -27.80
C GLU A 32 31.04 -41.60 -27.38
N PRO A 33 30.89 -41.31 -26.07
CA PRO A 33 30.71 -39.94 -25.56
C PRO A 33 31.82 -38.99 -26.01
N ASP A 34 33.07 -39.45 -26.07
CA ASP A 34 34.23 -38.62 -26.42
C ASP A 34 34.18 -38.11 -27.86
N VAL A 35 33.58 -38.88 -28.78
CA VAL A 35 33.37 -38.44 -30.17
C VAL A 35 32.36 -37.30 -30.22
N ILE A 36 31.28 -37.38 -29.43
CA ILE A 36 30.27 -36.33 -29.34
C ILE A 36 30.87 -35.07 -28.70
N ILE A 37 31.62 -35.21 -27.61
CA ILE A 37 32.31 -34.10 -26.93
C ILE A 37 33.29 -33.40 -27.87
N SER A 38 34.06 -34.15 -28.66
CA SER A 38 34.96 -33.57 -29.67
C SER A 38 34.19 -32.76 -30.71
N VAL A 39 33.05 -33.27 -31.21
CA VAL A 39 32.21 -32.53 -32.17
C VAL A 39 31.62 -31.27 -31.56
N LEU A 40 31.19 -31.31 -30.29
CA LEU A 40 30.67 -30.13 -29.58
C LEU A 40 31.74 -29.05 -29.39
N ASN A 41 32.96 -29.46 -29.03
CA ASN A 41 34.10 -28.55 -28.90
C ASN A 41 34.52 -27.96 -30.24
N ASP A 42 34.64 -28.79 -31.29
CA ASP A 42 34.99 -28.33 -32.65
C ASP A 42 33.93 -27.40 -33.25
N ALA A 43 32.66 -27.57 -32.87
CA ALA A 43 31.55 -26.73 -33.30
C ALA A 43 31.36 -25.48 -32.43
N GLU A 44 32.23 -25.25 -31.44
CA GLU A 44 32.10 -24.14 -30.47
C GLU A 44 30.70 -24.10 -29.80
N ALA A 45 30.09 -25.27 -29.62
CA ALA A 45 28.68 -25.38 -29.21
C ALA A 45 28.42 -24.75 -27.83
N TYR A 46 29.40 -24.82 -26.93
CA TYR A 46 29.32 -24.21 -25.60
C TYR A 46 29.31 -22.68 -25.65
N ASP A 47 30.10 -22.09 -26.54
CA ASP A 47 30.16 -20.64 -26.70
C ASP A 47 28.88 -20.14 -27.38
N TYR A 48 28.38 -20.87 -28.38
CA TYR A 48 27.06 -20.62 -28.97
C TYR A 48 25.93 -20.66 -27.94
N LEU A 49 25.93 -21.65 -27.02
CA LEU A 49 24.92 -21.73 -25.96
C LEU A 49 24.90 -20.46 -25.08
N TYR A 50 26.06 -19.93 -24.71
CA TYR A 50 26.11 -18.68 -23.94
C TYR A 50 25.76 -17.45 -24.77
N ASP A 51 26.43 -17.28 -25.90
CA ASP A 51 26.36 -16.02 -26.65
C ASP A 51 25.01 -15.87 -27.34
N GLU A 52 24.50 -16.95 -27.93
CA GLU A 52 23.28 -16.92 -28.74
C GLU A 52 22.04 -17.38 -27.97
N ILE A 53 22.12 -18.34 -27.04
CA ILE A 53 20.92 -18.75 -26.28
C ILE A 53 20.76 -17.90 -25.03
N ILE A 54 21.75 -17.90 -24.13
CA ILE A 54 21.68 -17.12 -22.89
C ILE A 54 21.65 -15.63 -23.21
N GLY A 55 22.51 -15.15 -24.12
CA GLY A 55 22.52 -13.75 -24.55
C GLY A 55 21.18 -13.26 -25.08
N ASN A 56 20.53 -14.03 -25.98
CA ASN A 56 19.21 -13.66 -26.49
C ASN A 56 18.11 -13.76 -25.42
N LEU A 57 18.20 -14.71 -24.47
CA LEU A 57 17.27 -14.76 -23.34
C LEU A 57 17.39 -13.51 -22.44
N VAL A 58 18.63 -13.07 -22.17
CA VAL A 58 18.88 -11.84 -21.41
C VAL A 58 18.34 -10.63 -22.16
N TYR A 59 18.61 -10.55 -23.47
CA TYR A 59 18.09 -9.48 -24.30
C TYR A 59 16.55 -9.43 -24.29
N ASP A 60 15.89 -10.58 -24.41
CA ASP A 60 14.43 -10.68 -24.39
C ASP A 60 13.83 -10.24 -23.04
N VAL A 61 14.45 -10.63 -21.92
CA VAL A 61 14.03 -10.20 -20.57
C VAL A 61 14.20 -8.69 -20.41
N VAL A 62 15.31 -8.14 -20.91
CA VAL A 62 15.59 -6.71 -20.81
C VAL A 62 14.68 -5.89 -21.72
N GLU A 63 14.44 -6.35 -22.95
CA GLU A 63 13.58 -5.69 -23.93
C GLU A 63 12.12 -5.69 -23.49
N LYS A 64 11.64 -6.81 -22.93
CA LYS A 64 10.24 -6.93 -22.47
C LYS A 64 10.00 -6.37 -21.07
N GLY A 65 11.05 -6.19 -20.29
CA GLY A 65 10.95 -5.86 -18.88
C GLY A 65 10.40 -7.02 -18.04
N VAL A 66 10.14 -6.73 -16.76
CA VAL A 66 9.58 -7.70 -15.82
C VAL A 66 8.13 -7.36 -15.53
N GLU A 67 7.22 -8.25 -15.92
CA GLU A 67 5.80 -8.13 -15.60
C GLU A 67 5.56 -8.44 -14.12
N VAL A 68 5.03 -7.46 -13.39
CA VAL A 68 4.66 -7.58 -11.97
C VAL A 68 3.17 -7.36 -11.81
N ASN A 69 2.51 -8.34 -11.21
CA ASN A 69 1.14 -8.19 -10.74
C ASN A 69 1.17 -7.89 -9.24
N SER A 70 0.74 -6.71 -8.86
CA SER A 70 0.75 -6.26 -7.47
C SER A 70 -0.39 -6.78 -6.62
N GLY A 71 -1.45 -7.29 -7.25
CA GLY A 71 -2.65 -7.73 -6.54
C GLY A 71 -3.42 -6.60 -5.85
N ILE A 72 -3.07 -5.33 -6.10
CA ILE A 72 -3.78 -4.16 -5.58
C ILE A 72 -4.88 -3.79 -6.57
N GLY A 73 -6.10 -4.28 -6.29
CA GLY A 73 -7.30 -4.08 -7.11
C GLY A 73 -7.58 -5.25 -8.07
N GLU A 74 -8.83 -5.72 -8.11
CA GLU A 74 -9.26 -6.87 -8.97
C GLU A 74 -9.13 -6.61 -10.48
N LEU A 75 -8.72 -5.41 -10.90
CA LEU A 75 -8.65 -4.92 -12.27
C LEU A 75 -7.30 -4.28 -12.65
N SER A 76 -6.29 -4.30 -11.77
CA SER A 76 -5.00 -3.66 -12.09
C SER A 76 -4.30 -4.44 -13.20
N SER A 77 -4.12 -3.80 -14.36
CA SER A 77 -3.27 -4.32 -15.43
C SER A 77 -1.88 -4.62 -14.87
N PRO A 78 -1.21 -5.68 -15.34
CA PRO A 78 0.16 -5.95 -14.95
C PRO A 78 1.06 -4.72 -15.18
N THR A 79 1.89 -4.38 -14.21
CA THR A 79 2.88 -3.31 -14.34
C THR A 79 4.14 -3.92 -14.96
N ILE A 80 4.62 -3.35 -16.06
CA ILE A 80 5.88 -3.75 -16.68
C ILE A 80 6.98 -2.87 -16.06
N LEU A 81 7.95 -3.50 -15.41
CA LEU A 81 9.16 -2.84 -14.92
C LEU A 81 10.20 -2.85 -16.03
N GLU A 82 10.47 -1.69 -16.61
CA GLU A 82 11.43 -1.51 -17.71
C GLU A 82 12.79 -1.07 -17.18
N PHE A 83 13.88 -1.68 -17.65
CA PHE A 83 15.21 -1.26 -17.19
C PHE A 83 15.58 0.13 -17.74
N ASP A 84 16.00 1.05 -16.86
CA ASP A 84 16.40 2.42 -17.22
C ASP A 84 17.45 2.47 -18.34
N ASP A 85 18.42 1.55 -18.29
CA ASP A 85 19.44 1.36 -19.31
C ASP A 85 19.48 -0.10 -19.74
N PRO A 86 18.78 -0.46 -20.84
CA PRO A 86 18.75 -1.83 -21.36
C PRO A 86 20.13 -2.40 -21.69
N VAL A 87 21.08 -1.57 -22.15
CA VAL A 87 22.41 -2.05 -22.53
C VAL A 87 23.20 -2.43 -21.27
N THR A 88 23.17 -1.56 -20.26
CA THR A 88 23.80 -1.83 -18.96
C THR A 88 23.11 -2.99 -18.23
N ALA A 89 21.78 -3.07 -18.29
CA ALA A 89 21.01 -4.19 -17.74
C ALA A 89 21.38 -5.52 -18.37
N ALA A 90 21.44 -5.59 -19.70
CA ALA A 90 21.83 -6.81 -20.40
C ALA A 90 23.26 -7.24 -20.03
N ALA A 91 24.20 -6.29 -19.93
CA ALA A 91 25.57 -6.58 -19.51
C ALA A 91 25.64 -7.08 -18.06
N ALA A 92 24.96 -6.43 -17.12
CA ALA A 92 24.97 -6.81 -15.71
C ALA A 92 24.27 -8.16 -15.47
N ILE A 93 23.15 -8.42 -16.13
CA ILE A 93 22.45 -9.72 -16.05
C ILE A 93 23.30 -10.82 -16.68
N THR A 94 23.97 -10.55 -17.81
CA THR A 94 24.90 -11.51 -18.43
C THR A 94 26.04 -11.84 -17.47
N SER A 95 26.65 -10.82 -16.86
CA SER A 95 27.72 -11.01 -15.87
C SER A 95 27.23 -11.77 -14.63
N PHE A 96 26.01 -11.50 -14.17
CA PHE A 96 25.37 -12.26 -13.09
C PHE A 96 25.19 -13.74 -13.45
N VAL A 97 24.73 -14.05 -14.67
CA VAL A 97 24.60 -15.44 -15.15
C VAL A 97 25.96 -16.11 -15.28
N GLU A 98 26.96 -15.44 -15.86
CA GLU A 98 28.32 -15.99 -16.00
C GLU A 98 28.99 -16.24 -14.65
N LYS A 99 28.69 -15.43 -13.63
CA LYS A 99 29.18 -15.65 -12.27
C LYS A 99 28.54 -16.87 -11.62
N LEU A 100 27.21 -17.01 -11.71
CA LEU A 100 26.49 -18.13 -11.11
C LEU A 100 26.64 -19.45 -11.86
N VAL A 101 26.81 -19.37 -13.17
CA VAL A 101 27.01 -20.51 -14.05
C VAL A 101 28.13 -20.12 -15.01
N PRO A 102 29.41 -20.31 -14.62
CA PRO A 102 30.54 -20.07 -15.50
C PRO A 102 30.50 -20.98 -16.73
N ARG A 103 31.06 -20.50 -17.85
CA ARG A 103 31.10 -21.25 -19.12
C ARG A 103 31.78 -22.60 -18.96
N GLU A 104 32.88 -22.61 -18.21
CA GLU A 104 33.67 -23.80 -17.90
C GLU A 104 32.85 -24.81 -17.10
N TYR A 105 32.09 -24.33 -16.12
CA TYR A 105 31.22 -25.19 -15.31
C TYR A 105 30.09 -25.79 -16.15
N LEU A 106 29.43 -25.00 -17.02
CA LEU A 106 28.40 -25.56 -17.90
C LEU A 106 28.98 -26.60 -18.86
N ARG A 107 30.17 -26.32 -19.43
CA ARG A 107 30.88 -27.26 -20.29
C ARG A 107 31.17 -28.56 -19.56
N GLU A 108 31.78 -28.49 -18.38
CA GLU A 108 32.09 -29.64 -17.53
C GLU A 108 30.84 -30.48 -17.24
N LYS A 109 29.74 -29.85 -16.80
CA LYS A 109 28.50 -30.57 -16.49
C LYS A 109 27.81 -31.18 -17.71
N ILE A 110 27.95 -30.58 -18.89
CA ILE A 110 27.46 -31.17 -20.14
C ILE A 110 28.30 -32.39 -20.53
N GLU A 111 29.63 -32.29 -20.45
CA GLU A 111 30.54 -33.39 -20.77
C GLU A 111 30.36 -34.58 -19.82
N GLU A 112 30.30 -34.32 -18.50
CA GLU A 112 29.94 -35.32 -17.49
C GLU A 112 28.55 -35.93 -17.75
N GLY A 113 27.58 -35.10 -18.11
CA GLY A 113 26.24 -35.53 -18.48
C GLY A 113 26.22 -36.46 -19.67
N LEU A 114 27.01 -36.19 -20.71
CA LEU A 114 27.13 -37.03 -21.90
C LEU A 114 27.73 -38.41 -21.59
N HIS A 115 28.70 -38.45 -20.67
CA HIS A 115 29.28 -39.72 -20.19
C HIS A 115 28.25 -40.60 -19.47
N GLY A 116 27.18 -40.03 -18.91
CA GLY A 116 26.06 -40.78 -18.34
C GLY A 116 24.92 -41.07 -19.33
N VAL A 117 24.49 -40.06 -20.09
CA VAL A 117 23.31 -40.11 -20.98
C VAL A 117 23.54 -41.03 -22.17
N VAL A 118 24.72 -41.02 -22.78
CA VAL A 118 25.00 -41.80 -24.00
C VAL A 118 24.97 -43.31 -23.73
N PRO A 119 25.66 -43.86 -22.70
CA PRO A 119 25.54 -45.28 -22.36
C PRO A 119 24.11 -45.68 -22.01
N TYR A 120 23.36 -44.82 -21.30
CA TYR A 120 21.96 -45.07 -20.99
C TYR A 120 21.08 -45.15 -22.24
N ALA A 121 21.18 -44.16 -23.13
CA ALA A 121 20.42 -44.11 -24.38
C ALA A 121 20.76 -45.28 -25.32
N ALA A 122 22.01 -45.76 -25.27
CA ALA A 122 22.47 -46.95 -25.98
C ALA A 122 22.04 -48.28 -25.32
N GLY A 123 21.36 -48.24 -24.17
CA GLY A 123 20.93 -49.43 -23.42
C GLY A 123 22.08 -50.17 -22.74
N GLN A 124 23.23 -49.51 -22.55
CA GLN A 124 24.40 -50.08 -21.87
C GLN A 124 24.32 -49.92 -20.35
N THR A 125 23.59 -48.92 -19.88
CA THR A 125 23.26 -48.71 -18.46
C THR A 125 21.76 -48.52 -18.28
N ASP A 126 21.22 -48.96 -17.14
CA ASP A 126 19.79 -48.83 -16.82
C ASP A 126 19.44 -47.50 -16.15
N GLU A 127 20.45 -46.77 -15.66
CA GLU A 127 20.31 -45.44 -15.05
C GLU A 127 21.55 -44.58 -15.31
N PHE A 128 21.39 -43.27 -15.16
CA PHE A 128 22.48 -42.31 -15.08
C PHE A 128 22.14 -41.23 -14.05
N LYS A 129 23.17 -40.62 -13.46
CA LYS A 129 23.05 -39.50 -12.52
C LYS A 129 23.90 -38.34 -13.04
N ILE A 130 23.35 -37.14 -13.01
CA ILE A 130 24.09 -35.90 -13.27
C ILE A 130 24.24 -35.19 -11.92
N ASP A 131 25.47 -34.98 -11.48
CA ASP A 131 25.76 -34.19 -10.30
C ASP A 131 26.06 -32.75 -10.69
N LEU A 132 25.10 -31.87 -10.43
CA LEU A 132 25.22 -30.46 -10.78
C LEU A 132 26.02 -29.68 -9.74
N GLU A 133 26.29 -30.21 -8.53
CA GLU A 133 27.03 -29.46 -7.51
C GLU A 133 26.48 -28.03 -7.26
N VAL A 134 25.15 -27.88 -7.34
CA VAL A 134 24.48 -26.57 -7.27
C VAL A 134 24.69 -25.84 -5.94
N GLN A 135 25.11 -26.54 -4.89
CA GLN A 135 25.30 -25.97 -3.56
C GLN A 135 26.30 -24.81 -3.57
N ASP A 136 27.46 -24.99 -4.19
CA ASP A 136 28.50 -23.96 -4.24
C ASP A 136 28.04 -22.74 -5.04
N ARG A 137 27.26 -22.95 -6.10
CA ARG A 137 26.68 -21.87 -6.92
C ARG A 137 25.61 -21.09 -6.16
N VAL A 138 24.78 -21.79 -5.39
CA VAL A 138 23.77 -21.15 -4.55
C VAL A 138 24.43 -20.36 -3.42
N ARG A 139 25.58 -20.79 -2.87
CA ARG A 139 26.32 -20.02 -1.87
C ARG A 139 26.84 -18.66 -2.39
N GLU A 140 27.08 -18.53 -3.68
CA GLU A 140 27.51 -17.28 -4.33
C GLU A 140 26.35 -16.34 -4.70
N LEU A 141 25.11 -16.79 -4.52
CA LEU A 141 23.92 -16.07 -4.91
C LEU A 141 23.77 -14.72 -4.18
N PRO A 142 23.91 -14.64 -2.85
CA PRO A 142 23.63 -13.39 -2.15
C PRO A 142 24.50 -12.23 -2.64
N ASP A 143 25.80 -12.46 -2.79
CA ASP A 143 26.73 -11.43 -3.26
C ASP A 143 26.45 -11.05 -4.72
N SER A 144 26.09 -12.02 -5.55
CA SER A 144 25.75 -11.77 -6.96
C SER A 144 24.45 -10.96 -7.11
N VAL A 145 23.45 -11.26 -6.28
CA VAL A 145 22.19 -10.48 -6.24
C VAL A 145 22.45 -9.06 -5.73
N ARG A 146 23.26 -8.89 -4.68
CA ARG A 146 23.63 -7.56 -4.16
C ARG A 146 24.29 -6.71 -5.24
N THR A 147 25.30 -7.25 -5.93
CA THR A 147 25.96 -6.56 -7.05
C THR A 147 24.94 -6.16 -8.11
N LEU A 148 24.10 -7.09 -8.57
CA LEU A 148 23.12 -6.82 -9.62
C LEU A 148 22.10 -5.74 -9.21
N VAL A 149 21.54 -5.84 -8.00
CA VAL A 149 20.56 -4.88 -7.47
C VAL A 149 21.15 -3.49 -7.36
N THR A 150 22.39 -3.36 -6.89
CA THR A 150 23.07 -2.07 -6.76
C THR A 150 23.48 -1.49 -8.11
N GLU A 151 24.07 -2.30 -9.00
CA GLU A 151 24.51 -1.83 -10.33
C GLU A 151 23.35 -1.33 -11.18
N LEU A 152 22.20 -2.02 -11.11
CA LEU A 152 21.01 -1.66 -11.86
C LEU A 152 20.03 -0.76 -11.09
N ARG A 153 20.35 -0.39 -9.84
CA ARG A 153 19.50 0.44 -8.97
C ARG A 153 18.05 -0.07 -8.90
N LEU A 154 17.88 -1.39 -8.89
CA LEU A 154 16.57 -2.04 -9.08
C LEU A 154 15.55 -1.62 -8.02
N VAL A 155 16.00 -1.33 -6.79
CA VAL A 155 15.10 -0.90 -5.72
C VAL A 155 14.59 0.52 -5.95
N GLN A 156 15.42 1.41 -6.49
CA GLN A 156 14.96 2.74 -6.86
C GLN A 156 13.94 2.66 -8.00
N GLN A 157 14.23 1.85 -9.02
CA GLN A 157 13.33 1.64 -10.13
C GLN A 157 12.00 1.03 -9.67
N LEU A 158 12.04 0.00 -8.82
CA LEU A 158 10.86 -0.57 -8.18
C LEU A 158 10.04 0.49 -7.42
N THR A 159 10.71 1.42 -6.75
CA THR A 159 10.06 2.49 -6.00
C THR A 159 9.32 3.43 -6.92
N ASP A 160 9.99 3.87 -7.99
CA ASP A 160 9.47 4.87 -8.92
C ASP A 160 8.39 4.31 -9.85
N ASP A 161 8.55 3.08 -10.32
CA ASP A 161 7.65 2.47 -11.31
C ASP A 161 6.51 1.66 -10.69
N LEU A 162 6.67 1.17 -9.45
CA LEU A 162 5.68 0.31 -8.80
C LEU A 162 5.09 0.93 -7.55
N ILE A 163 5.94 1.26 -6.57
CA ILE A 163 5.50 1.66 -5.22
C ILE A 163 4.77 3.00 -5.28
N VAL A 164 5.37 4.02 -5.91
CA VAL A 164 4.78 5.35 -6.03
C VAL A 164 3.43 5.33 -6.76
N PRO A 165 3.31 4.72 -7.95
CA PRO A 165 2.03 4.64 -8.66
C PRO A 165 0.95 3.92 -7.85
N GLN A 166 1.29 2.79 -7.21
CA GLN A 166 0.32 2.03 -6.42
C GLN A 166 -0.13 2.77 -5.17
N MET A 167 0.78 3.44 -4.50
CA MET A 167 0.42 4.27 -3.36
C MET A 167 -0.49 5.42 -3.79
N SER A 168 -0.25 6.02 -4.97
CA SER A 168 -1.11 7.05 -5.53
C SER A 168 -2.51 6.53 -5.86
N GLU A 169 -2.61 5.34 -6.46
CA GLU A 169 -3.88 4.68 -6.75
C GLU A 169 -4.65 4.36 -5.45
N PHE A 170 -3.99 3.72 -4.49
CA PHE A 170 -4.57 3.39 -3.18
C PHE A 170 -5.09 4.65 -2.47
N ASN A 171 -4.31 5.72 -2.45
CA ASN A 171 -4.71 7.00 -1.85
C ASN A 171 -5.90 7.63 -2.57
N SER A 172 -5.96 7.57 -3.90
CA SER A 172 -7.10 8.10 -4.65
C SER A 172 -8.41 7.37 -4.31
N GLN A 173 -8.35 6.05 -4.15
CA GLN A 173 -9.51 5.22 -3.85
C GLN A 173 -9.98 5.37 -2.40
N ILE A 174 -9.07 5.25 -1.43
CA ILE A 174 -9.44 5.20 -0.01
C ILE A 174 -9.49 6.59 0.60
N SER A 175 -8.40 7.32 0.51
CA SER A 175 -8.26 8.61 1.19
C SER A 175 -9.07 9.69 0.48
N GLY A 176 -8.97 9.79 -0.85
CA GLY A 176 -9.70 10.78 -1.65
C GLY A 176 -11.21 10.54 -1.64
N SER A 177 -11.66 9.38 -2.16
CA SER A 177 -13.09 9.10 -2.29
C SER A 177 -13.79 8.74 -0.97
N GLY A 178 -13.08 8.10 -0.04
CA GLY A 178 -13.63 7.67 1.25
C GLY A 178 -13.55 8.74 2.34
N LEU A 179 -12.34 9.26 2.60
CA LEU A 179 -12.08 10.16 3.73
C LEU A 179 -12.07 11.65 3.34
N GLY A 180 -12.09 11.99 2.05
CA GLY A 180 -11.92 13.36 1.57
C GLY A 180 -10.54 13.95 1.84
N ILE A 181 -9.53 13.09 2.03
CA ILE A 181 -8.13 13.44 2.26
C ILE A 181 -7.35 13.11 1.00
N GLU A 182 -6.96 14.13 0.23
CA GLU A 182 -6.23 13.94 -1.02
C GLU A 182 -4.76 14.30 -0.86
N PHE A 183 -3.89 13.39 -1.28
CA PHE A 183 -2.45 13.63 -1.42
C PHE A 183 -2.15 14.00 -2.87
N THR A 184 -1.36 15.05 -3.06
CA THR A 184 -0.80 15.40 -4.36
C THR A 184 0.21 14.35 -4.81
N GLN A 185 0.50 14.30 -6.11
CA GLN A 185 1.53 13.41 -6.66
C GLN A 185 2.88 13.56 -5.94
N LYS A 186 3.32 14.80 -5.69
CA LYS A 186 4.59 15.08 -5.01
C LYS A 186 4.58 14.63 -3.55
N GLU A 187 3.46 14.76 -2.86
CA GLU A 187 3.30 14.21 -1.51
C GLU A 187 3.34 12.68 -1.55
N ASN A 188 2.67 12.02 -2.50
CA ASN A 188 2.73 10.56 -2.66
C ASN A 188 4.15 10.06 -2.90
N GLU A 189 4.90 10.70 -3.79
CA GLU A 189 6.31 10.39 -4.05
C GLU A 189 7.17 10.54 -2.79
N THR A 190 6.97 11.62 -2.05
CA THR A 190 7.72 11.90 -0.80
C THR A 190 7.36 10.89 0.28
N ASN A 191 6.06 10.62 0.46
CA ASN A 191 5.55 9.71 1.47
C ASN A 191 5.94 8.26 1.17
N ALA A 192 5.90 7.82 -0.09
CA ALA A 192 6.35 6.49 -0.49
C ALA A 192 7.81 6.26 -0.09
N ARG A 193 8.69 7.22 -0.37
CA ARG A 193 10.12 7.16 -0.02
C ARG A 193 10.38 7.29 1.48
N LEU A 194 9.47 7.93 2.22
CA LEU A 194 9.56 8.03 3.69
C LEU A 194 9.10 6.73 4.37
N ILE A 195 7.99 6.16 3.90
CA ILE A 195 7.44 4.91 4.43
C ILE A 195 8.35 3.76 4.05
N LEU A 196 8.73 3.64 2.78
CA LEU A 196 9.56 2.56 2.24
C LEU A 196 10.87 3.13 1.68
N PRO A 197 11.82 3.56 2.52
CA PRO A 197 13.12 4.02 2.05
C PRO A 197 13.82 2.93 1.22
N PRO A 198 14.54 3.29 0.14
CA PRO A 198 15.23 2.31 -0.70
C PRO A 198 16.12 1.36 0.10
N GLU A 199 16.88 1.88 1.07
CA GLU A 199 17.75 1.08 1.92
C GLU A 199 17.00 0.04 2.76
N TRP A 200 15.77 0.34 3.19
CA TRP A 200 14.96 -0.61 3.93
C TRP A 200 14.42 -1.71 3.01
N VAL A 201 13.99 -1.36 1.80
CA VAL A 201 13.52 -2.34 0.80
C VAL A 201 14.67 -3.26 0.38
N GLU A 202 15.87 -2.71 0.17
CA GLU A 202 17.09 -3.47 -0.10
C GLU A 202 17.39 -4.47 1.02
N GLU A 203 17.30 -4.04 2.29
CA GLU A 203 17.53 -4.92 3.44
C GLU A 203 16.54 -6.09 3.46
N GLN A 204 15.24 -5.85 3.19
CA GLN A 204 14.24 -6.93 3.15
C GLN A 204 14.53 -7.93 2.02
N LEU A 205 14.93 -7.42 0.85
CA LEU A 205 15.31 -8.25 -0.28
C LEU A 205 16.54 -9.12 0.04
N PHE A 206 17.60 -8.52 0.56
CA PHE A 206 18.83 -9.25 0.84
C PHE A 206 18.67 -10.26 1.97
N HIS A 207 17.94 -9.93 3.03
CA HIS A 207 17.60 -10.88 4.08
C HIS A 207 16.82 -12.08 3.52
N THR A 208 15.86 -11.82 2.62
CA THR A 208 15.10 -12.89 1.95
C THR A 208 16.01 -13.80 1.10
N VAL A 209 16.96 -13.21 0.38
CA VAL A 209 17.92 -13.97 -0.44
C VAL A 209 18.85 -14.81 0.43
N ASP A 210 19.32 -14.29 1.56
CA ASP A 210 20.17 -15.03 2.51
C ASP A 210 19.42 -16.23 3.14
N GLU A 211 18.17 -16.02 3.57
CA GLU A 211 17.30 -17.08 4.12
C GLU A 211 17.04 -18.19 3.09
N LEU A 212 16.69 -17.81 1.86
CA LEU A 212 16.48 -18.77 0.77
C LEU A 212 17.76 -19.54 0.44
N THR A 213 18.91 -18.85 0.45
CA THR A 213 20.22 -19.46 0.19
C THR A 213 20.53 -20.54 1.22
N THR A 214 20.35 -20.23 2.51
CA THR A 214 20.58 -21.17 3.62
C THR A 214 19.74 -22.45 3.46
N TYR A 215 18.46 -22.29 3.09
CA TYR A 215 17.58 -23.42 2.82
C TYR A 215 18.00 -24.23 1.59
N PHE A 216 18.26 -23.59 0.45
CA PHE A 216 18.60 -24.30 -0.80
C PHE A 216 19.94 -25.03 -0.74
N VAL A 217 20.88 -24.53 0.05
CA VAL A 217 22.17 -25.18 0.30
C VAL A 217 22.03 -26.39 1.23
N GLY A 218 20.94 -26.47 2.00
CA GLY A 218 20.69 -27.52 2.98
C GLY A 218 21.26 -27.23 4.37
N ASP A 219 21.67 -25.98 4.63
CA ASP A 219 22.13 -25.53 5.94
C ASP A 219 20.94 -25.30 6.91
N SER A 220 19.69 -25.27 6.38
CA SER A 220 18.44 -25.23 7.14
C SER A 220 17.36 -26.11 6.50
N ASP A 221 16.52 -26.74 7.32
CA ASP A 221 15.37 -27.56 6.89
C ASP A 221 14.17 -26.73 6.38
N GLY A 222 14.21 -25.40 6.58
CA GLY A 222 13.18 -24.46 6.14
C GLY A 222 13.71 -23.02 6.07
N PHE A 223 12.89 -22.11 5.55
CA PHE A 223 13.18 -20.68 5.57
C PHE A 223 11.96 -19.91 6.07
N SER A 224 12.20 -18.73 6.67
CA SER A 224 11.14 -17.84 7.12
C SER A 224 11.47 -16.41 6.75
N VAL A 225 10.66 -15.80 5.90
CA VAL A 225 10.78 -14.38 5.54
C VAL A 225 9.85 -13.58 6.43
N LEU A 226 10.42 -12.76 7.32
CA LEU A 226 9.67 -11.84 8.17
C LEU A 226 9.92 -10.41 7.68
N ILE A 227 8.87 -9.75 7.18
CA ILE A 227 8.90 -8.33 6.84
C ILE A 227 8.23 -7.56 7.97
N LYS A 228 9.01 -6.74 8.66
CA LYS A 228 8.57 -5.94 9.80
C LYS A 228 8.03 -4.59 9.33
N LEU A 229 6.72 -4.39 9.49
CA LEU A 229 6.03 -3.16 9.07
C LEU A 229 5.68 -2.25 10.25
N GLU A 230 6.05 -2.59 11.48
CA GLU A 230 5.66 -1.87 12.69
C GLU A 230 6.07 -0.38 12.60
N ASP A 231 7.35 -0.10 12.34
CA ASP A 231 7.85 1.27 12.20
C ASP A 231 7.18 2.00 11.02
N ARG A 232 6.78 1.26 9.99
CA ARG A 232 6.14 1.78 8.77
C ARG A 232 4.73 2.27 9.08
N VAL A 233 3.99 1.53 9.92
CA VAL A 233 2.66 1.91 10.41
C VAL A 233 2.73 3.20 11.22
N VAL A 234 3.72 3.35 12.10
CA VAL A 234 3.92 4.58 12.87
C VAL A 234 4.17 5.78 11.95
N ILE A 235 5.04 5.63 10.95
CA ILE A 235 5.31 6.68 9.94
C ILE A 235 4.03 7.06 9.18
N ILE A 236 3.23 6.08 8.76
CA ILE A 236 1.95 6.32 8.08
C ILE A 236 1.02 7.13 8.99
N GLY A 237 0.94 6.80 10.28
CA GLY A 237 0.16 7.53 11.27
C GLY A 237 0.54 9.01 11.34
N GLU A 238 1.84 9.31 11.45
CA GLU A 238 2.33 10.70 11.48
C GLU A 238 2.04 11.46 10.17
N ILE A 239 2.22 10.82 9.00
CA ILE A 239 1.86 11.41 7.70
C ILE A 239 0.37 11.78 7.65
N LEU A 240 -0.50 10.90 8.16
CA LEU A 240 -1.94 11.16 8.21
C LEU A 240 -2.27 12.32 9.15
N LYS A 241 -1.67 12.37 10.34
CA LYS A 241 -1.85 13.46 11.32
C LYS A 241 -1.42 14.81 10.74
N ASP A 242 -0.26 14.85 10.09
CA ASP A 242 0.23 16.05 9.41
C ASP A 242 -0.74 16.50 8.33
N LYS A 243 -1.24 15.55 7.52
CA LYS A 243 -2.18 15.84 6.44
C LYS A 243 -3.51 16.39 6.94
N ILE A 244 -4.10 15.80 7.98
CA ILE A 244 -5.38 16.29 8.55
C ILE A 244 -5.21 17.62 9.31
N SER A 245 -4.00 17.86 9.83
CA SER A 245 -3.64 19.10 10.51
C SER A 245 -3.49 20.27 9.54
N SER A 246 -2.95 20.00 8.34
CA SER A 246 -2.93 20.95 7.24
C SER A 246 -4.35 21.16 6.69
N ASP A 247 -4.74 22.43 6.47
CA ASP A 247 -5.95 22.86 5.75
C ASP A 247 -7.32 22.85 6.46
N ASN A 248 -7.38 22.53 7.76
CA ASN A 248 -8.65 22.36 8.50
C ASN A 248 -9.60 21.38 7.78
N THR A 249 -9.06 20.45 6.99
CA THR A 249 -9.83 19.55 6.13
C THR A 249 -10.73 18.66 6.97
N LEU A 250 -10.19 18.07 8.04
CA LEU A 250 -10.97 17.26 8.97
C LEU A 250 -12.15 18.05 9.57
N TYR A 251 -11.91 19.30 9.98
CA TYR A 251 -12.95 20.15 10.54
C TYR A 251 -14.08 20.39 9.53
N LYS A 252 -13.73 20.83 8.30
CA LYS A 252 -14.70 21.07 7.23
C LYS A 252 -15.48 19.80 6.88
N LEU A 253 -14.81 18.66 6.82
CA LEU A 253 -15.41 17.38 6.48
C LEU A 253 -16.40 16.93 7.56
N VAL A 254 -16.00 16.98 8.83
CA VAL A 254 -16.86 16.63 9.97
C VAL A 254 -18.10 17.52 9.99
N PHE A 255 -17.95 18.83 9.81
CA PHE A 255 -19.09 19.73 9.80
C PHE A 255 -20.03 19.45 8.61
N ALA A 256 -19.49 19.43 7.39
CA ALA A 256 -20.29 19.26 6.19
C ALA A 256 -20.96 17.87 6.06
N LYS A 257 -20.32 16.81 6.57
CA LYS A 257 -20.81 15.43 6.40
C LYS A 257 -21.56 14.88 7.60
N VAL A 258 -21.26 15.36 8.81
CA VAL A 258 -21.81 14.80 10.05
C VAL A 258 -22.67 15.80 10.80
N ILE A 259 -22.14 17.00 11.07
CA ILE A 259 -22.79 18.00 11.94
C ILE A 259 -23.97 18.67 11.21
N ASP A 260 -23.74 19.29 10.06
CA ASP A 260 -24.79 20.05 9.34
C ASP A 260 -26.00 19.16 9.00
N PRO A 261 -25.82 17.92 8.47
CA PRO A 261 -26.96 17.04 8.21
C PRO A 261 -27.70 16.61 9.49
N ALA A 262 -27.01 16.54 10.63
CA ALA A 262 -27.65 16.24 11.92
C ALA A 262 -28.43 17.44 12.47
N ILE A 263 -27.91 18.66 12.30
CA ILE A 263 -28.60 19.90 12.66
C ILE A 263 -29.85 20.06 11.80
N GLN A 264 -29.75 19.95 10.46
CA GLN A 264 -30.90 20.06 9.55
C GLN A 264 -32.04 19.13 9.93
N ARG A 265 -31.74 17.84 10.14
CA ARG A 265 -32.74 16.85 10.58
C ARG A 265 -33.43 17.24 11.90
N THR A 266 -32.72 17.90 12.80
CA THR A 266 -33.26 18.33 14.10
C THR A 266 -34.10 19.60 13.95
N VAL A 267 -33.63 20.56 13.15
CA VAL A 267 -34.30 21.84 12.90
C VAL A 267 -35.63 21.65 12.15
N ASP A 268 -35.64 20.77 11.15
CA ASP A 268 -36.82 20.42 10.36
C ASP A 268 -37.93 19.78 11.21
N GLN A 269 -37.56 19.12 12.31
CA GLN A 269 -38.51 18.43 13.19
C GLN A 269 -39.19 19.38 14.19
N SER A 270 -38.44 20.29 14.82
CA SER A 270 -38.94 21.48 15.55
C SER A 270 -37.80 22.13 16.36
N THR A 271 -37.64 23.44 16.24
CA THR A 271 -36.77 24.27 17.12
C THR A 271 -37.54 25.21 18.02
N SER A 272 -38.86 25.01 18.16
CA SER A 272 -39.64 25.88 19.03
C SER A 272 -39.27 25.63 20.50
N VAL A 273 -38.73 26.66 21.14
CA VAL A 273 -38.42 26.66 22.58
C VAL A 273 -39.55 27.28 23.41
N GLY A 274 -40.71 27.53 22.79
CA GLY A 274 -41.87 28.19 23.38
C GLY A 274 -41.87 29.71 23.21
N PHE A 275 -43.00 30.35 23.52
CA PHE A 275 -43.20 31.80 23.47
C PHE A 275 -42.82 32.43 22.11
N GLY A 276 -43.17 31.75 21.01
CA GLY A 276 -42.86 32.25 19.66
C GLY A 276 -41.36 32.32 19.34
N VAL A 277 -40.49 31.83 20.22
CA VAL A 277 -39.06 31.76 19.99
C VAL A 277 -38.73 30.45 19.29
N SER A 278 -38.01 30.56 18.18
CA SER A 278 -37.41 29.44 17.47
C SER A 278 -35.94 29.73 17.21
N LEU A 279 -35.15 28.66 17.20
CA LEU A 279 -33.74 28.73 16.79
C LEU A 279 -33.63 28.41 15.30
N THR A 280 -32.84 29.19 14.58
CA THR A 280 -32.54 28.92 13.17
C THR A 280 -31.44 27.87 13.07
N GLU A 281 -31.28 27.27 11.89
CA GLU A 281 -30.17 26.36 11.61
C GLU A 281 -28.81 27.02 11.87
N GLN A 282 -28.60 28.23 11.36
CA GLN A 282 -27.36 28.99 11.55
C GLN A 282 -27.05 29.21 13.04
N GLU A 283 -28.05 29.54 13.84
CA GLU A 283 -27.86 29.77 15.29
C GLU A 283 -27.46 28.51 16.05
N VAL A 284 -27.95 27.34 15.62
CA VAL A 284 -27.53 26.06 16.17
C VAL A 284 -26.12 25.72 15.71
N THR A 285 -25.80 25.95 14.44
CA THR A 285 -24.45 25.77 13.90
C THR A 285 -23.42 26.63 14.63
N ASP A 286 -23.69 27.93 14.80
CA ASP A 286 -22.79 28.85 15.52
C ASP A 286 -22.53 28.37 16.96
N ALA A 287 -23.55 27.85 17.64
CA ALA A 287 -23.41 27.30 18.99
C ALA A 287 -22.59 26.00 19.01
N VAL A 288 -22.70 25.16 17.97
CA VAL A 288 -21.92 23.93 17.83
C VAL A 288 -20.45 24.24 17.52
N GLU A 289 -20.18 25.21 16.65
CA GLU A 289 -18.82 25.66 16.33
C GLU A 289 -18.09 26.19 17.59
N LEU A 290 -18.81 26.87 18.49
CA LEU A 290 -18.21 27.38 19.73
C LEU A 290 -17.76 26.25 20.68
N ILE A 291 -18.51 25.14 20.74
CA ILE A 291 -18.22 24.04 21.65
C ILE A 291 -17.26 23.02 21.05
N ALA A 292 -17.15 22.95 19.73
CA ALA A 292 -16.28 22.03 19.02
C ALA A 292 -15.31 22.82 18.13
N PRO A 293 -14.41 23.63 18.71
CA PRO A 293 -13.50 24.45 17.92
C PRO A 293 -12.49 23.59 17.14
N PRO A 294 -11.87 24.13 16.07
CA PRO A 294 -10.98 23.37 15.19
C PRO A 294 -9.87 22.59 15.90
N GLU A 295 -9.24 23.16 16.93
CA GLU A 295 -8.19 22.48 17.70
C GLU A 295 -8.71 21.27 18.48
N TRP A 296 -9.97 21.32 18.96
CA TRP A 296 -10.57 20.21 19.68
C TRP A 296 -10.95 19.07 18.73
N VAL A 297 -11.49 19.40 17.55
CA VAL A 297 -11.77 18.40 16.51
C VAL A 297 -10.48 17.75 16.02
N ARG A 298 -9.41 18.54 15.83
CA ARG A 298 -8.09 18.02 15.44
C ARG A 298 -7.53 17.04 16.47
N GLY A 299 -7.56 17.38 17.76
CA GLY A 299 -7.06 16.47 18.80
C GLY A 299 -7.80 15.12 18.83
N HIS A 300 -9.07 15.10 18.44
CA HIS A 300 -9.79 13.84 18.24
C HIS A 300 -9.41 13.12 16.95
N GLY A 301 -9.11 13.84 15.87
CA GLY A 301 -8.52 13.25 14.66
C GLY A 301 -7.20 12.54 14.95
N ASP A 302 -6.30 13.21 15.66
CA ASP A 302 -4.99 12.65 16.04
C ASP A 302 -5.18 11.40 16.91
N GLY A 303 -6.07 11.45 17.91
CA GLY A 303 -6.34 10.32 18.79
C GLY A 303 -6.99 9.13 18.08
N VAL A 304 -7.79 9.34 17.03
CA VAL A 304 -8.32 8.25 16.20
C VAL A 304 -7.20 7.59 15.40
N ILE A 305 -6.26 8.38 14.88
CA ILE A 305 -5.10 7.85 14.15
C ILE A 305 -4.19 7.07 15.11
N ASP A 306 -3.95 7.58 16.32
CA ASP A 306 -3.20 6.87 17.37
C ASP A 306 -3.83 5.51 17.68
N ALA A 307 -5.14 5.48 17.97
CA ALA A 307 -5.83 4.23 18.25
C ALA A 307 -5.77 3.23 17.06
N LEU A 308 -5.77 3.74 15.82
CA LEU A 308 -5.59 2.91 14.63
C LEU A 308 -4.16 2.36 14.53
N VAL A 309 -3.15 3.17 14.83
CA VAL A 309 -1.75 2.75 14.87
C VAL A 309 -1.56 1.66 15.93
N ASP A 310 -2.01 1.90 17.16
CA ASP A 310 -1.91 0.94 18.27
C ASP A 310 -2.58 -0.41 17.92
N TYR A 311 -3.77 -0.36 17.32
CA TYR A 311 -4.46 -1.56 16.82
C TYR A 311 -3.68 -2.29 15.72
N LEU A 312 -3.14 -1.57 14.74
CA LEU A 312 -2.37 -2.17 13.63
C LEU A 312 -1.03 -2.76 14.09
N LEU A 313 -0.44 -2.21 15.15
CA LEU A 313 0.75 -2.75 15.82
C LEU A 313 0.42 -3.97 16.70
N GLY A 314 -0.86 -4.17 17.03
CA GLY A 314 -1.32 -5.21 17.94
C GLY A 314 -1.09 -4.88 19.42
N ASP A 315 -0.86 -3.59 19.74
CA ASP A 315 -0.80 -3.11 21.12
C ASP A 315 -2.20 -3.10 21.76
N GLU A 316 -3.24 -2.99 20.94
CA GLU A 316 -4.65 -3.11 21.32
C GLU A 316 -5.37 -4.16 20.46
N ASP A 317 -6.17 -5.02 21.09
CA ASP A 317 -6.90 -6.12 20.40
C ASP A 317 -8.09 -5.61 19.57
N ASP A 318 -8.64 -4.44 19.91
CA ASP A 318 -9.84 -3.86 19.30
C ASP A 318 -9.63 -2.37 19.00
N LEU A 319 -10.02 -1.94 17.80
CA LEU A 319 -10.05 -0.51 17.45
C LEU A 319 -11.23 0.20 18.13
N ASN A 320 -10.98 0.79 19.31
CA ASN A 320 -11.98 1.52 20.08
C ASN A 320 -11.53 2.96 20.37
N TYR A 321 -12.33 3.94 19.93
CA TYR A 321 -12.13 5.35 20.26
C TYR A 321 -13.43 5.99 20.74
N SER A 322 -13.39 6.65 21.89
CA SER A 322 -14.56 7.30 22.50
C SER A 322 -14.31 8.76 22.79
N VAL A 323 -15.28 9.60 22.39
CA VAL A 323 -15.25 11.05 22.63
C VAL A 323 -16.20 11.39 23.78
N ASP A 324 -15.66 11.93 24.87
CA ASP A 324 -16.51 12.45 25.95
C ASP A 324 -17.11 13.80 25.58
N MET A 325 -18.42 13.80 25.38
CA MET A 325 -19.21 14.98 25.00
C MET A 325 -19.86 15.69 26.20
N THR A 326 -19.64 15.23 27.42
CA THR A 326 -20.40 15.69 28.61
C THR A 326 -20.26 17.19 28.84
N ALA A 327 -19.02 17.69 28.90
CA ALA A 327 -18.75 19.12 29.10
C ALA A 327 -19.21 19.96 27.90
N ARG A 328 -19.03 19.44 26.67
CA ARG A 328 -19.42 20.15 25.44
C ARG A 328 -20.93 20.29 25.31
N LYS A 329 -21.69 19.23 25.61
CA LYS A 329 -23.17 19.26 25.65
C LYS A 329 -23.69 20.25 26.69
N ALA A 330 -23.07 20.30 27.87
CA ALA A 330 -23.44 21.26 28.91
C ALA A 330 -23.16 22.71 28.47
N ALA A 331 -22.02 22.97 27.84
CA ALA A 331 -21.70 24.28 27.28
C ALA A 331 -22.69 24.67 26.16
N ALA A 332 -22.99 23.76 25.23
CA ALA A 332 -23.93 23.99 24.14
C ALA A 332 -25.31 24.38 24.63
N ALA A 333 -25.82 23.63 25.63
CA ALA A 333 -27.10 23.92 26.24
C ALA A 333 -27.14 25.32 26.87
N LYS A 334 -26.04 25.76 27.50
CA LYS A 334 -25.93 27.10 28.09
C LYS A 334 -25.95 28.19 27.03
N GLU A 335 -25.24 28.02 25.92
CA GLU A 335 -25.22 28.99 24.81
C GLU A 335 -26.58 29.11 24.14
N LEU A 336 -27.21 27.98 23.80
CA LEU A 336 -28.56 27.96 23.21
C LEU A 336 -29.60 28.56 24.16
N GLN A 337 -29.50 28.33 25.47
CA GLN A 337 -30.37 28.95 26.47
C GLN A 337 -30.17 30.47 26.55
N ALA A 338 -28.93 30.95 26.47
CA ALA A 338 -28.63 32.38 26.44
C ALA A 338 -29.24 33.04 25.21
N LEU A 339 -29.10 32.42 24.03
CA LEU A 339 -29.68 32.89 22.79
C LEU A 339 -31.22 32.90 22.83
N ALA A 340 -31.83 31.81 23.31
CA ALA A 340 -33.28 31.74 23.50
C ALA A 340 -33.81 32.85 24.44
N ARG A 341 -33.07 33.15 25.52
CA ARG A 341 -33.40 34.25 26.43
C ARG A 341 -33.34 35.61 25.75
N ILE A 342 -32.28 35.88 24.97
CA ILE A 342 -32.14 37.14 24.23
C ILE A 342 -33.32 37.35 23.28
N LYS A 343 -33.67 36.31 22.51
CA LYS A 343 -34.83 36.36 21.61
C LYS A 343 -36.15 36.54 22.34
N LEU A 344 -36.33 35.86 23.46
CA LEU A 344 -37.53 36.01 24.29
C LEU A 344 -37.66 37.45 24.79
N VAL A 345 -36.59 38.03 25.33
CA VAL A 345 -36.59 39.42 25.79
C VAL A 345 -36.92 40.38 24.65
N SER A 346 -36.29 40.22 23.48
CA SER A 346 -36.60 41.04 22.30
C SER A 346 -38.07 40.89 21.84
N THR A 347 -38.62 39.68 21.90
CA THR A 347 -40.03 39.42 21.58
C THR A 347 -40.96 40.10 22.59
N LEU A 348 -40.60 40.09 23.88
CA LEU A 348 -41.37 40.75 24.93
C LEU A 348 -41.27 42.29 24.83
N GLU A 349 -40.09 42.86 24.56
CA GLU A 349 -39.90 44.31 24.41
C GLU A 349 -40.70 44.90 23.22
N SER A 350 -40.92 44.12 22.17
CA SER A 350 -41.78 44.51 21.05
C SER A 350 -43.28 44.33 21.31
N THR A 351 -43.66 43.76 22.47
CA THR A 351 -45.05 43.52 22.85
C THR A 351 -45.66 44.77 23.50
N PRO A 352 -46.81 45.28 23.02
CA PRO A 352 -47.41 46.51 23.52
C PRO A 352 -48.00 46.37 24.94
N ALA A 353 -48.23 47.50 25.63
CA ALA A 353 -48.91 47.50 26.93
C ALA A 353 -50.39 47.13 26.81
N CYS A 354 -50.92 46.39 27.80
CA CYS A 354 -52.33 46.03 27.86
C CYS A 354 -53.19 47.26 28.13
N THR A 355 -54.17 47.52 27.25
CA THR A 355 -55.08 48.68 27.36
C THR A 355 -56.39 48.37 28.08
N SER A 356 -56.64 47.11 28.47
CA SER A 356 -57.86 46.69 29.17
C SER A 356 -57.67 45.44 30.03
N SER A 357 -58.57 45.23 30.99
CA SER A 357 -58.61 44.03 31.84
C SER A 357 -58.87 42.75 31.04
N ALA A 358 -59.66 42.81 29.97
CA ALA A 358 -59.87 41.69 29.06
C ALA A 358 -58.57 41.30 28.31
N ALA A 359 -57.80 42.30 27.87
CA ALA A 359 -56.49 42.08 27.25
C ALA A 359 -55.49 41.48 28.25
N ALA A 360 -55.48 41.95 29.50
CA ALA A 360 -54.66 41.39 30.57
C ALA A 360 -55.00 39.91 30.85
N PHE A 361 -56.28 39.55 30.92
CA PHE A 361 -56.70 38.16 31.10
C PHE A 361 -56.29 37.25 29.93
N ALA A 362 -56.40 37.75 28.69
CA ALA A 362 -55.94 37.03 27.50
C ALA A 362 -54.42 36.84 27.50
N ALA A 363 -53.65 37.83 27.96
CA ALA A 363 -52.21 37.73 28.15
C ALA A 363 -51.83 36.66 29.18
N THR A 364 -52.49 36.61 30.34
CA THR A 364 -52.24 35.56 31.35
C THR A 364 -52.50 34.16 30.79
N LYS A 365 -53.57 33.98 30.01
CA LYS A 365 -53.90 32.69 29.38
C LYS A 365 -52.87 32.29 28.31
N ALA A 366 -52.35 33.24 27.54
CA ALA A 366 -51.30 33.01 26.56
C ALA A 366 -49.99 32.56 27.23
N VAL A 367 -49.58 33.23 28.31
CA VAL A 367 -48.38 32.85 29.09
C VAL A 367 -48.52 31.45 29.69
N ALA A 368 -49.68 31.13 30.28
CA ALA A 368 -49.95 29.80 30.83
C ALA A 368 -49.93 28.68 29.77
N SER A 369 -50.12 29.03 28.50
CA SER A 369 -50.08 28.11 27.36
C SER A 369 -48.74 28.13 26.62
N GLY A 370 -47.70 28.80 27.16
CA GLY A 370 -46.39 28.91 26.54
C GLY A 370 -46.38 29.73 25.24
N LYS A 371 -47.32 30.66 25.06
CA LYS A 371 -47.43 31.54 23.88
C LYS A 371 -47.03 32.97 24.23
N VAL A 372 -46.58 33.74 23.22
CA VAL A 372 -46.34 35.18 23.36
C VAL A 372 -47.64 35.84 23.82
N PRO A 373 -47.64 36.59 24.94
CA PRO A 373 -48.82 37.34 25.33
C PRO A 373 -49.10 38.46 24.30
N PRO A 374 -50.35 38.71 23.91
CA PRO A 374 -50.70 39.78 22.97
C PRO A 374 -50.42 41.19 23.49
N CYS A 375 -50.23 41.34 24.81
CA CYS A 375 -49.82 42.57 25.46
C CYS A 375 -49.09 42.26 26.77
N LEU A 376 -48.24 43.17 27.23
CA LEU A 376 -47.62 43.13 28.55
C LEU A 376 -48.39 44.02 29.52
N SER A 377 -48.45 43.65 30.78
CA SER A 377 -48.95 44.54 31.83
C SER A 377 -47.98 45.72 32.00
N GLY A 378 -48.17 46.78 31.21
CA GLY A 378 -47.49 48.07 31.34
C GLY A 378 -48.33 48.98 32.25
N GLY A 379 -47.69 49.58 33.25
CA GLY A 379 -48.32 50.36 34.31
C GLY A 379 -49.20 51.50 33.79
N ALA A 380 -50.44 51.51 34.27
CA ALA A 380 -51.25 52.72 34.37
C ALA A 380 -51.33 53.04 35.87
N ASP A 381 -50.47 53.95 36.32
CA ASP A 381 -50.85 55.27 36.86
C ASP A 381 -49.87 55.76 37.96
N ASP A 382 -49.37 56.98 37.72
CA ASP A 382 -48.59 57.93 38.55
C ASP A 382 -47.11 57.67 38.91
#